data_AF-A0A2V8SWF7-F1
#
_entry.id   AF-A0A2V8SWF7-F1
#
_cell.length_a   1.000
_cell.length_b   1.000
_cell.length_c   1.000
_cell.angle_alpha   90.00
_cell.angle_beta   90.00
_cell.angle_gamma   90.00
#
_symmetry.space_group_name_H-M   'P 1'
#
loop_
_entity.id
_entity.type
_entity.pdbx_description
1 polymer ?
#
loop_
_entity_poly.entity_id
_entity_poly.type
_entity_poly.pdbx_seq_one_letter_code
_entity_poly.pdbx_strand_id
1 'polypeptide(L)'
;DFFKGAKILGGVELATILDIAHTLAGTNVPKLLSTQLPDKIEARFDWNTNINRSDPLGLFVPNAGGATVLEMHGVVSSPIASPAKTTFTATASVVHFKVNLFGFVTVWFDRLQFSSKSGSKPDVAVDLHPGEDTISFGGPLEFVNELRKIIPSNGFSDPPSLSVTPSGLSASYSINIPSVAVGIFALEHISLGAGFSLPFDAKPAEVRFNFAERQRPFSLTVSLLGGGGFFAIGVGTEGVREIEAALEFGAALSIDLGVASGSVEIKAGVYFHWMQKSVELAGYVRLHGELSVLGLISASLTFNLQLAYLKENGHSVVWGEATLEIEIDILFLSFSVSVSCRREFGGSDSDPKFLDLIPDQLTWTNYCEAFAAEA
;
A
#
# COMPACT_ATOMS: atom_id res chain seq x y z
N ASP A 1 -35.27 1.98 6.33
CA ASP A 1 -34.01 1.56 5.67
C ASP A 1 -33.09 0.93 6.71
N PHE A 2 -33.40 -0.30 7.14
CA PHE A 2 -32.82 -0.92 8.34
C PHE A 2 -31.30 -1.19 8.23
N PHE A 3 -30.78 -1.37 7.01
CA PHE A 3 -29.35 -1.65 6.75
C PHE A 3 -28.61 -0.52 6.03
N LYS A 4 -29.18 0.69 5.99
CA LYS A 4 -28.55 1.81 5.28
C LYS A 4 -27.19 2.12 5.88
N GLY A 5 -26.13 1.97 5.08
CA GLY A 5 -24.73 2.18 5.48
C GLY A 5 -24.07 1.00 6.21
N ALA A 6 -24.76 -0.12 6.41
CA ALA A 6 -24.16 -1.31 7.01
C ALA A 6 -23.27 -2.03 5.99
N LYS A 7 -22.01 -2.28 6.38
CA LYS A 7 -20.98 -2.90 5.52
C LYS A 7 -20.39 -4.13 6.18
N ILE A 8 -19.93 -5.07 5.35
CA ILE A 8 -19.15 -6.24 5.76
C ILE A 8 -17.88 -6.34 4.92
N LEU A 9 -16.89 -7.11 5.41
CA LEU A 9 -15.71 -7.54 4.63
C LEU A 9 -14.96 -6.38 3.95
N GLY A 10 -14.74 -5.30 4.69
CA GLY A 10 -13.95 -4.18 4.20
C GLY A 10 -14.59 -3.41 3.06
N GLY A 11 -15.93 -3.30 3.02
CA GLY A 11 -16.59 -2.31 2.18
C GLY A 11 -17.90 -2.73 1.52
N VAL A 12 -18.26 -4.02 1.55
CA VAL A 12 -19.44 -4.55 0.86
C VAL A 12 -20.72 -4.11 1.56
N GLU A 13 -21.58 -3.37 0.87
CA GLU A 13 -22.85 -2.91 1.42
C GLU A 13 -23.86 -4.07 1.50
N LEU A 14 -24.36 -4.34 2.71
CA LEU A 14 -25.31 -5.45 2.93
C LEU A 14 -26.56 -5.33 2.04
N ALA A 15 -27.06 -4.12 1.84
CA ALA A 15 -28.21 -3.86 0.98
C ALA A 15 -28.01 -4.28 -0.49
N THR A 16 -26.75 -4.39 -0.95
CA THR A 16 -26.45 -4.74 -2.34
C THR A 16 -26.43 -6.24 -2.59
N ILE A 17 -26.12 -7.04 -1.56
CA ILE A 17 -26.04 -8.51 -1.66
C ILE A 17 -27.32 -9.21 -1.19
N LEU A 18 -28.11 -8.54 -0.35
CA LEU A 18 -29.35 -9.10 0.20
C LEU A 18 -30.53 -8.86 -0.73
N ASP A 19 -31.41 -9.85 -0.85
CA ASP A 19 -32.71 -9.68 -1.47
C ASP A 19 -33.66 -8.97 -0.49
N ILE A 20 -34.34 -7.93 -0.98
CA ILE A 20 -35.34 -7.19 -0.19
C ILE A 20 -36.55 -8.09 -0.01
N ALA A 21 -36.85 -8.48 1.23
CA ALA A 21 -38.03 -9.28 1.52
C ALA A 21 -39.30 -8.52 1.13
N HIS A 22 -40.08 -9.07 0.19
CA HIS A 22 -41.32 -8.46 -0.30
C HIS A 22 -42.50 -8.59 0.69
N THR A 23 -42.36 -9.39 1.74
CA THR A 23 -43.40 -9.64 2.74
C THR A 23 -42.80 -9.75 4.13
N LEU A 24 -43.44 -9.17 5.15
CA LEU A 24 -42.98 -9.20 6.55
C LEU A 24 -43.27 -10.53 7.27
N ALA A 25 -44.01 -11.44 6.65
CA ALA A 25 -44.41 -12.72 7.25
C ALA A 25 -43.42 -13.88 7.00
N GLY A 26 -42.40 -13.68 6.15
CA GLY A 26 -41.43 -14.72 5.80
C GLY A 26 -40.42 -15.00 6.91
N THR A 27 -39.77 -16.17 6.83
CA THR A 27 -38.61 -16.52 7.67
C THR A 27 -37.38 -15.67 7.38
N ASN A 28 -37.32 -15.07 6.18
CA ASN A 28 -36.17 -14.32 5.68
C ASN A 28 -36.16 -12.85 6.13
N VAL A 29 -37.10 -12.48 6.99
CA VAL A 29 -37.27 -11.11 7.51
C VAL A 29 -36.67 -11.06 8.91
N PRO A 30 -35.91 -10.02 9.26
CA PRO A 30 -35.44 -9.83 10.63
C PRO A 30 -36.61 -9.73 11.62
N LYS A 31 -36.59 -10.56 12.68
CA LYS A 31 -37.62 -10.54 13.73
C LYS A 31 -37.03 -9.98 15.00
N LEU A 32 -37.67 -8.95 15.54
CA LEU A 32 -37.37 -8.40 16.87
C LEU A 32 -38.56 -8.66 17.79
N LEU A 33 -38.36 -9.51 18.80
CA LEU A 33 -39.38 -9.91 19.76
C LEU A 33 -38.95 -9.50 21.16
N SER A 34 -39.82 -8.77 21.86
CA SER A 34 -39.62 -8.43 23.27
C SER A 34 -40.58 -9.24 24.12
N THR A 35 -40.05 -9.98 25.10
CA THR A 35 -40.83 -10.80 26.04
C THR A 35 -40.52 -10.35 27.46
N GLN A 36 -41.57 -10.02 28.21
CA GLN A 36 -41.45 -9.75 29.64
C GLN A 36 -41.62 -11.06 30.40
N LEU A 37 -40.57 -11.46 31.11
CA LEU A 37 -40.55 -12.58 32.05
C LEU A 37 -40.75 -12.03 33.48
N PRO A 38 -41.08 -12.87 34.48
CA PRO A 38 -41.35 -12.40 35.84
C PRO A 38 -40.21 -11.60 36.49
N ASP A 39 -38.96 -11.89 36.13
CA ASP A 39 -37.74 -11.34 36.74
C ASP A 39 -36.91 -10.46 35.78
N LYS A 40 -37.17 -10.53 34.47
CA LYS A 40 -36.39 -9.83 33.44
C LYS A 40 -37.21 -9.49 32.19
N ILE A 41 -36.73 -8.51 31.43
CA ILE A 41 -37.20 -8.20 30.09
C ILE A 41 -36.14 -8.72 29.11
N GLU A 42 -36.58 -9.50 28.13
CA GLU A 42 -35.70 -10.09 27.12
C GLU A 42 -36.12 -9.64 25.71
N ALA A 43 -35.21 -9.00 25.00
CA ALA A 43 -35.38 -8.65 23.60
C ALA A 43 -34.51 -9.57 22.74
N ARG A 44 -35.13 -10.28 21.80
CA ARG A 44 -34.48 -11.20 20.87
C ARG A 44 -34.56 -10.67 19.44
N PHE A 45 -33.43 -10.72 18.75
CA PHE A 45 -33.30 -10.45 17.34
C PHE A 45 -32.86 -11.73 16.63
N ASP A 46 -33.67 -12.23 15.71
CA ASP A 46 -33.37 -13.43 14.94
C ASP A 46 -33.55 -13.15 13.46
N TRP A 47 -32.55 -13.51 12.67
CA TRP A 47 -32.61 -13.37 11.23
C TRP A 47 -31.80 -14.45 10.53
N ASN A 48 -32.39 -15.07 9.52
CA ASN A 48 -31.75 -16.07 8.67
C ASN A 48 -32.18 -15.76 7.23
N THR A 49 -31.23 -15.57 6.32
CA THR A 49 -31.54 -15.27 4.92
C THR A 49 -30.48 -15.85 3.99
N ASN A 50 -30.92 -16.23 2.79
CA ASN A 50 -30.01 -16.61 1.71
C ASN A 50 -29.45 -15.36 1.03
N ILE A 51 -28.19 -15.44 0.59
CA ILE A 51 -27.54 -14.43 -0.24
C ILE A 51 -27.28 -15.07 -1.60
N ASN A 52 -27.95 -14.58 -2.64
CA ASN A 52 -27.82 -15.11 -4.00
C ASN A 52 -27.20 -14.13 -4.99
N ARG A 53 -26.89 -12.91 -4.53
CA ARG A 53 -26.41 -11.81 -5.36
C ARG A 53 -25.03 -11.35 -4.92
N SER A 54 -24.18 -11.05 -5.89
CA SER A 54 -22.92 -10.36 -5.69
C SER A 54 -23.10 -8.85 -5.63
N ASP A 55 -22.19 -8.17 -4.93
CA ASP A 55 -22.13 -6.71 -4.96
C ASP A 55 -21.69 -6.20 -6.35
N PRO A 56 -21.90 -4.91 -6.67
CA PRO A 56 -21.57 -4.35 -7.98
C PRO A 56 -20.09 -4.46 -8.40
N LEU A 57 -19.16 -4.55 -7.43
CA LEU A 57 -17.73 -4.70 -7.69
C LEU A 57 -17.32 -6.18 -7.78
N GLY A 58 -18.24 -7.12 -7.54
CA GLY A 58 -17.96 -8.56 -7.55
C GLY A 58 -16.99 -8.99 -6.46
N LEU A 59 -16.91 -8.24 -5.36
CA LEU A 59 -16.06 -8.55 -4.20
C LEU A 59 -16.57 -9.75 -3.43
N PHE A 60 -17.89 -9.89 -3.30
CA PHE A 60 -18.58 -10.98 -2.63
C PHE A 60 -19.19 -11.93 -3.66
N VAL A 61 -18.76 -13.19 -3.66
CA VAL A 61 -19.24 -14.22 -4.57
C VAL A 61 -20.03 -15.25 -3.75
N PRO A 62 -21.37 -15.27 -3.82
CA PRO A 62 -22.18 -16.24 -3.12
C PRO A 62 -22.14 -17.62 -3.79
N ASN A 63 -22.72 -18.58 -3.10
CA ASN A 63 -22.97 -19.94 -3.53
C ASN A 63 -21.71 -20.77 -3.84
N ALA A 64 -20.65 -20.58 -3.06
CA ALA A 64 -19.37 -21.26 -3.25
C ALA A 64 -19.38 -22.65 -2.59
N GLY A 65 -19.67 -23.69 -3.37
CA GLY A 65 -19.71 -25.08 -2.90
C GLY A 65 -20.97 -25.46 -2.10
N GLY A 66 -21.89 -24.52 -1.89
CA GLY A 66 -23.13 -24.68 -1.15
C GLY A 66 -23.95 -23.40 -1.19
N ALA A 67 -25.15 -23.37 -0.59
CA ALA A 67 -25.95 -22.14 -0.51
C ALA A 67 -25.33 -21.15 0.48
N THR A 68 -25.18 -19.87 0.10
CA THR A 68 -24.74 -18.83 1.04
C THR A 68 -25.89 -18.40 1.93
N VAL A 69 -25.71 -18.55 3.24
CA VAL A 69 -26.70 -18.17 4.25
C VAL A 69 -26.05 -17.20 5.22
N LEU A 70 -26.78 -16.12 5.55
CA LEU A 70 -26.47 -15.18 6.61
C LEU A 70 -27.42 -15.42 7.78
N GLU A 71 -26.86 -15.71 8.94
CA GLU A 71 -27.60 -15.88 10.19
C GLU A 71 -27.16 -14.83 11.21
N MET A 72 -28.11 -14.27 11.94
CA MET A 72 -27.87 -13.33 13.03
C MET A 72 -28.79 -13.64 14.19
N HIS A 73 -28.20 -13.71 15.38
CA HIS A 73 -28.92 -13.92 16.64
C HIS A 73 -28.42 -12.90 17.67
N GLY A 74 -29.35 -12.16 18.25
CA GLY A 74 -29.08 -11.18 19.29
C GLY A 74 -30.04 -11.36 20.44
N VAL A 75 -29.54 -11.33 21.67
CA VAL A 75 -30.36 -11.40 22.88
C VAL A 75 -29.88 -10.31 23.83
N VAL A 76 -30.79 -9.43 24.25
CA VAL A 76 -30.57 -8.45 25.31
C VAL A 76 -31.47 -8.83 26.48
N SER A 77 -30.89 -9.00 27.66
CA SER A 77 -31.58 -9.39 28.88
C SER A 77 -31.37 -8.34 29.96
N SER A 78 -32.45 -7.70 30.40
CA SER A 78 -32.45 -6.65 31.43
C SER A 78 -33.22 -7.14 32.67
N PRO A 79 -32.57 -7.36 33.82
CA PRO A 79 -33.26 -7.72 35.06
C PRO A 79 -34.16 -6.59 35.56
N ILE A 80 -35.41 -6.89 35.90
CA ILE A 80 -36.39 -5.87 36.36
C ILE A 80 -35.93 -5.23 37.67
N ALA A 81 -35.41 -6.05 38.60
CA ALA A 81 -34.92 -5.58 39.90
C ALA A 81 -33.58 -4.84 39.82
N SER A 82 -32.86 -4.89 38.70
CA SER A 82 -31.55 -4.26 38.53
C SER A 82 -31.26 -3.92 37.07
N PRO A 83 -31.93 -2.91 36.49
CA PRO A 83 -31.80 -2.57 35.07
C PRO A 83 -30.36 -2.22 34.65
N ALA A 84 -29.55 -1.72 35.59
CA ALA A 84 -28.13 -1.43 35.39
C ALA A 84 -27.27 -2.68 35.09
N LYS A 85 -27.77 -3.90 35.36
CA LYS A 85 -27.09 -5.17 35.07
C LYS A 85 -27.56 -5.80 33.75
N THR A 86 -27.97 -4.98 32.79
CA THR A 86 -28.37 -5.45 31.46
C THR A 86 -27.19 -6.16 30.78
N THR A 87 -27.47 -7.33 30.21
CA THR A 87 -26.49 -8.14 29.46
C THR A 87 -26.97 -8.32 28.03
N PHE A 88 -26.03 -8.57 27.13
CA PHE A 88 -26.31 -8.90 25.75
C PHE A 88 -25.39 -10.03 25.25
N THR A 89 -25.89 -10.77 24.26
CA THR A 89 -25.14 -11.68 23.42
C THR A 89 -25.55 -11.43 21.97
N ALA A 90 -24.59 -11.37 21.06
CA ALA A 90 -24.83 -11.23 19.63
C ALA A 90 -23.90 -12.17 18.87
N THR A 91 -24.46 -12.90 17.91
CA THR A 91 -23.72 -13.78 17.00
C THR A 91 -24.19 -13.52 15.57
N ALA A 92 -23.27 -13.50 14.63
CA ALA A 92 -23.57 -13.45 13.20
C ALA A 92 -22.67 -14.43 12.45
N SER A 93 -23.20 -15.15 11.48
CA SER A 93 -22.44 -16.09 10.65
C SER A 93 -22.84 -15.98 9.18
N VAL A 94 -21.85 -16.12 8.30
CA VAL A 94 -22.05 -16.28 6.86
C VAL A 94 -21.23 -17.47 6.37
N VAL A 95 -21.80 -18.27 5.48
CA VAL A 95 -21.22 -19.54 5.02
C VAL A 95 -21.13 -19.63 3.50
N HIS A 96 -20.22 -20.47 3.00
CA HIS A 96 -20.12 -20.86 1.58
C HIS A 96 -20.04 -19.69 0.60
N PHE A 97 -19.03 -18.84 0.73
CA PHE A 97 -18.82 -17.69 -0.14
C PHE A 97 -17.35 -17.53 -0.50
N LYS A 98 -17.06 -16.77 -1.56
CA LYS A 98 -15.71 -16.30 -1.86
C LYS A 98 -15.63 -14.79 -1.76
N VAL A 99 -14.45 -14.30 -1.42
CA VAL A 99 -14.10 -12.89 -1.55
C VAL A 99 -13.13 -12.75 -2.71
N ASN A 100 -13.55 -12.05 -3.77
CA ASN A 100 -12.76 -11.79 -4.96
C ASN A 100 -12.23 -10.35 -4.92
N LEU A 101 -10.98 -10.18 -4.52
CA LEU A 101 -10.31 -8.89 -4.46
C LEU A 101 -9.83 -8.50 -5.86
N PHE A 102 -10.72 -7.78 -6.56
CA PHE A 102 -10.45 -7.11 -7.84
C PHE A 102 -9.99 -8.04 -8.99
N GLY A 103 -10.30 -9.33 -8.90
CA GLY A 103 -9.84 -10.33 -9.88
C GLY A 103 -8.39 -10.78 -9.71
N PHE A 104 -7.68 -10.25 -8.70
CA PHE A 104 -6.27 -10.56 -8.44
C PHE A 104 -6.09 -11.63 -7.38
N VAL A 105 -6.95 -11.64 -6.36
CA VAL A 105 -6.90 -12.64 -5.28
C VAL A 105 -8.31 -13.06 -4.94
N THR A 106 -8.59 -14.36 -4.96
CA THR A 106 -9.87 -14.91 -4.49
C THR A 106 -9.63 -15.81 -3.27
N VAL A 107 -10.33 -15.53 -2.18
CA VAL A 107 -10.29 -16.30 -0.94
C VAL A 107 -11.61 -17.05 -0.75
N TRP A 108 -11.57 -18.34 -0.48
CA TRP A 108 -12.75 -19.18 -0.29
C TRP A 108 -13.02 -19.45 1.19
N PHE A 109 -14.18 -18.97 1.65
CA PHE A 109 -14.68 -19.14 3.00
C PHE A 109 -15.75 -20.24 3.07
N ASP A 110 -15.54 -21.22 3.94
CA ASP A 110 -16.58 -22.14 4.35
C ASP A 110 -17.48 -21.49 5.41
N ARG A 111 -16.89 -20.75 6.36
CA ARG A 111 -17.61 -20.00 7.40
C ARG A 111 -16.85 -18.79 7.89
N LEU A 112 -17.57 -17.70 8.14
CA LEU A 112 -17.11 -16.56 8.92
C LEU A 112 -18.15 -16.29 10.01
N GLN A 113 -17.74 -16.32 11.27
CA GLN A 113 -18.62 -16.14 12.42
C GLN A 113 -18.06 -15.07 13.36
N PHE A 114 -18.91 -14.12 13.73
CA PHE A 114 -18.67 -13.10 14.74
C PHE A 114 -19.49 -13.41 16.00
N SER A 115 -18.89 -13.25 17.18
CA SER A 115 -19.61 -13.33 18.46
C SER A 115 -19.19 -12.23 19.42
N SER A 116 -20.15 -11.69 20.17
CA SER A 116 -19.92 -10.67 21.19
C SER A 116 -20.85 -10.86 22.37
N LYS A 117 -20.31 -10.71 23.59
CA LYS A 117 -21.06 -10.82 24.84
C LYS A 117 -20.62 -9.74 25.83
N SER A 118 -21.53 -9.32 26.70
CA SER A 118 -21.22 -8.31 27.72
C SER A 118 -20.01 -8.70 28.58
N GLY A 119 -19.09 -7.75 28.76
CA GLY A 119 -17.90 -7.94 29.60
C GLY A 119 -16.81 -8.81 28.96
N SER A 120 -16.86 -9.10 27.66
CA SER A 120 -15.81 -9.82 26.93
C SER A 120 -15.45 -9.12 25.63
N LYS A 121 -14.22 -9.35 25.14
CA LYS A 121 -13.83 -8.90 23.80
C LYS A 121 -14.64 -9.68 22.75
N PRO A 122 -15.06 -9.03 21.65
CA PRO A 122 -15.61 -9.73 20.51
C PRO A 122 -14.63 -10.78 19.97
N ASP A 123 -15.18 -11.85 19.43
CA ASP A 123 -14.44 -12.97 18.87
C ASP A 123 -14.88 -13.22 17.42
N VAL A 124 -13.93 -13.62 16.58
CA VAL A 124 -14.19 -13.96 15.18
C VAL A 124 -13.56 -15.32 14.88
N ALA A 125 -14.40 -16.26 14.45
CA ALA A 125 -13.98 -17.55 13.95
C ALA A 125 -14.07 -17.55 12.41
N VAL A 126 -12.99 -18.01 11.77
CA VAL A 126 -12.89 -18.10 10.31
C VAL A 126 -12.52 -19.52 9.95
N ASP A 127 -13.32 -20.13 9.09
CA ASP A 127 -13.06 -21.43 8.48
C ASP A 127 -12.94 -21.22 6.98
N LEU A 128 -11.74 -21.44 6.48
CA LEU A 128 -11.42 -21.35 5.06
C LEU A 128 -11.57 -22.72 4.42
N HIS A 129 -11.97 -22.73 3.15
CA HIS A 129 -12.06 -23.97 2.39
C HIS A 129 -10.73 -24.71 2.37
N PRO A 130 -10.65 -26.02 2.62
CA PRO A 130 -9.39 -26.75 2.61
C PRO A 130 -8.86 -26.97 1.18
N GLY A 131 -7.54 -27.04 1.03
CA GLY A 131 -6.88 -27.44 -0.21
C GLY A 131 -6.14 -26.30 -0.92
N GLU A 132 -5.81 -26.49 -2.19
CA GLU A 132 -5.05 -25.51 -2.97
C GLU A 132 -5.92 -24.32 -3.42
N ASP A 133 -7.23 -24.52 -3.53
CA ASP A 133 -8.21 -23.53 -3.98
C ASP A 133 -8.63 -22.54 -2.88
N THR A 134 -8.11 -22.68 -1.64
CA THR A 134 -8.40 -21.77 -0.52
C THR A 134 -8.12 -20.31 -0.90
N ILE A 135 -6.99 -20.09 -1.57
CA ILE A 135 -6.57 -18.79 -2.08
C ILE A 135 -6.10 -19.00 -3.50
N SER A 136 -6.74 -18.35 -4.45
CA SER A 136 -6.34 -18.38 -5.86
C SER A 136 -5.91 -16.99 -6.32
N PHE A 137 -4.84 -16.93 -7.11
CA PHE A 137 -4.34 -15.70 -7.69
C PHE A 137 -4.81 -15.56 -9.15
N GLY A 138 -5.22 -14.37 -9.55
CA GLY A 138 -5.71 -14.08 -10.90
C GLY A 138 -5.01 -12.89 -11.54
N GLY A 139 -5.28 -12.68 -12.83
CA GLY A 139 -4.72 -11.57 -13.60
C GLY A 139 -3.18 -11.58 -13.58
N PRO A 140 -2.52 -10.43 -13.31
CA PRO A 140 -1.05 -10.37 -13.23
C PRO A 140 -0.42 -11.26 -12.15
N LEU A 141 -1.20 -11.77 -11.19
CA LEU A 141 -0.71 -12.65 -10.13
C LEU A 141 -0.83 -14.14 -10.46
N GLU A 142 -1.38 -14.50 -11.62
CA GLU A 142 -1.65 -15.89 -11.99
C GLU A 142 -0.38 -16.77 -11.98
N PHE A 143 0.79 -16.19 -12.29
CA PHE A 143 2.08 -16.90 -12.23
C PHE A 143 2.41 -17.45 -10.82
N VAL A 144 1.85 -16.86 -9.76
CA VAL A 144 2.03 -17.33 -8.38
C VAL A 144 1.43 -18.72 -8.21
N ASN A 145 0.34 -19.04 -8.91
CA ASN A 145 -0.26 -20.37 -8.89
C ASN A 145 0.66 -21.43 -9.50
N GLU A 146 1.43 -21.10 -10.54
CA GLU A 146 2.39 -22.02 -11.14
C GLU A 146 3.64 -22.20 -10.26
N LEU A 147 4.14 -21.12 -9.66
CA LEU A 147 5.23 -21.20 -8.69
C LEU A 147 4.86 -22.07 -7.48
N ARG A 148 3.58 -22.03 -7.05
CA ARG A 148 3.04 -22.90 -6.00
C ARG A 148 3.19 -24.39 -6.28
N LYS A 149 3.14 -24.80 -7.54
CA LYS A 149 3.25 -26.21 -7.93
C LYS A 149 4.70 -26.72 -7.96
N ILE A 150 5.68 -25.81 -8.08
CA ILE A 150 7.09 -26.16 -8.37
C ILE A 150 7.99 -26.02 -7.14
N ILE A 151 7.70 -25.09 -6.23
CA ILE A 151 8.50 -24.92 -5.00
C ILE A 151 8.02 -25.98 -3.97
N PRO A 152 8.92 -26.81 -3.42
CA PRO A 152 8.55 -27.81 -2.43
C PRO A 152 7.90 -27.14 -1.22
N SER A 153 6.97 -27.85 -0.56
CA SER A 153 6.07 -27.35 0.49
C SER A 153 6.74 -26.67 1.69
N ASN A 154 8.07 -26.79 1.82
CA ASN A 154 8.93 -26.13 2.80
C ASN A 154 9.44 -24.73 2.37
N GLY A 155 9.29 -24.34 1.10
CA GLY A 155 9.34 -22.94 0.64
C GLY A 155 7.99 -22.21 0.79
N PHE A 156 6.94 -22.97 1.09
CA PHE A 156 5.58 -22.53 1.41
C PHE A 156 5.18 -22.98 2.81
N SER A 157 6.03 -22.78 3.81
CA SER A 157 5.74 -23.17 5.20
C SER A 157 4.42 -22.53 5.69
N ASP A 158 3.35 -23.29 5.55
CA ASP A 158 2.13 -23.37 6.35
C ASP A 158 1.66 -22.10 7.08
N PRO A 159 0.64 -21.38 6.55
CA PRO A 159 0.50 -20.88 5.18
C PRO A 159 1.37 -19.62 4.97
N PRO A 160 1.59 -19.13 3.73
CA PRO A 160 2.36 -17.92 3.49
C PRO A 160 1.69 -16.72 4.18
N SER A 161 2.21 -16.35 5.36
CA SER A 161 1.78 -15.21 6.20
C SER A 161 0.26 -14.99 6.30
N LEU A 162 -0.55 -16.06 6.20
CA LEU A 162 -2.00 -15.96 6.31
C LEU A 162 -2.35 -15.70 7.78
N SER A 163 -2.47 -14.43 8.11
CA SER A 163 -2.85 -13.98 9.42
C SER A 163 -4.36 -13.86 9.48
N VAL A 164 -4.97 -14.75 10.27
CA VAL A 164 -6.38 -14.68 10.61
C VAL A 164 -6.48 -14.02 11.98
N THR A 165 -7.09 -12.86 12.05
CA THR A 165 -7.32 -12.13 13.31
C THR A 165 -8.78 -11.71 13.43
N PRO A 166 -9.24 -11.37 14.64
CA PRO A 166 -10.56 -10.77 14.81
C PRO A 166 -10.79 -9.48 14.01
N SER A 167 -9.72 -8.78 13.63
CA SER A 167 -9.79 -7.56 12.81
C SER A 167 -9.83 -7.81 11.30
N GLY A 168 -9.47 -9.00 10.83
CA GLY A 168 -9.38 -9.29 9.40
C GLY A 168 -8.45 -10.44 9.04
N LEU A 169 -8.41 -10.70 7.73
CA LEU A 169 -7.56 -11.68 7.08
C LEU A 169 -6.49 -10.95 6.25
N SER A 170 -5.22 -11.30 6.39
CA SER A 170 -4.18 -10.81 5.49
C SER A 170 -3.23 -11.91 5.08
N ALA A 171 -2.67 -11.81 3.88
CA ALA A 171 -1.56 -12.64 3.45
C ALA A 171 -0.65 -11.85 2.51
N SER A 172 0.63 -12.16 2.54
CA SER A 172 1.62 -11.65 1.60
C SER A 172 2.58 -12.76 1.16
N TYR A 173 3.11 -12.55 -0.03
CA TYR A 173 4.08 -13.40 -0.70
C TYR A 173 5.18 -12.51 -1.26
N SER A 174 6.42 -12.97 -1.16
CA SER A 174 7.57 -12.35 -1.80
C SER A 174 8.49 -13.45 -2.31
N ILE A 175 8.89 -13.37 -3.56
CA ILE A 175 9.88 -14.24 -4.18
C ILE A 175 11.06 -13.40 -4.64
N ASN A 176 12.27 -13.80 -4.23
CA ASN A 176 13.49 -13.25 -4.77
C ASN A 176 13.89 -14.06 -6.01
N ILE A 177 14.15 -13.38 -7.12
CA ILE A 177 14.67 -13.99 -8.33
C ILE A 177 16.19 -14.00 -8.22
N PRO A 178 16.86 -15.16 -8.42
CA PRO A 178 18.32 -15.24 -8.34
C PRO A 178 19.00 -14.23 -9.27
N SER A 179 20.09 -13.63 -8.78
CA SER A 179 20.91 -12.75 -9.59
C SER A 179 21.52 -13.51 -10.77
N VAL A 180 21.61 -12.84 -11.93
CA VAL A 180 22.24 -13.37 -13.14
C VAL A 180 23.39 -12.45 -13.53
N ALA A 181 24.62 -12.97 -13.54
CA ALA A 181 25.80 -12.24 -13.98
C ALA A 181 26.56 -13.01 -15.05
N VAL A 182 26.84 -12.37 -16.19
CA VAL A 182 27.59 -12.92 -17.32
C VAL A 182 28.51 -11.85 -17.90
N GLY A 183 29.81 -11.97 -17.63
CA GLY A 183 30.82 -11.04 -18.15
C GLY A 183 30.58 -9.61 -17.68
N ILE A 184 30.27 -8.71 -18.62
CA ILE A 184 29.96 -7.30 -18.32
C ILE A 184 28.51 -7.08 -17.87
N PHE A 185 27.65 -8.08 -17.93
CA PHE A 185 26.23 -7.98 -17.58
C PHE A 185 25.98 -8.51 -16.17
N ALA A 186 25.23 -7.78 -15.34
CA ALA A 186 24.71 -8.24 -14.05
C ALA A 186 23.28 -7.74 -13.83
N LEU A 187 22.40 -8.62 -13.39
CA LEU A 187 21.02 -8.33 -13.01
C LEU A 187 20.77 -8.90 -11.62
N GLU A 188 20.45 -8.03 -10.67
CA GLU A 188 20.44 -8.36 -9.24
C GLU A 188 19.20 -7.78 -8.55
N HIS A 189 18.93 -8.30 -7.35
CA HIS A 189 17.92 -7.75 -6.44
C HIS A 189 16.50 -7.70 -7.00
N ILE A 190 16.19 -8.54 -7.99
CA ILE A 190 14.83 -8.69 -8.44
C ILE A 190 14.04 -9.43 -7.36
N SER A 191 12.93 -8.84 -6.94
CA SER A 191 11.91 -9.53 -6.17
C SER A 191 10.54 -9.26 -6.77
N LEU A 192 9.61 -10.18 -6.56
CA LEU A 192 8.19 -10.01 -6.87
C LEU A 192 7.42 -10.21 -5.58
N GLY A 193 6.66 -9.21 -5.17
CA GLY A 193 5.79 -9.29 -4.01
C GLY A 193 4.33 -9.09 -4.37
N ALA A 194 3.47 -9.79 -3.67
CA ALA A 194 2.03 -9.60 -3.73
C ALA A 194 1.43 -9.82 -2.35
N GLY A 195 0.37 -9.10 -2.01
CA GLY A 195 -0.32 -9.32 -0.75
C GLY A 195 -1.71 -8.73 -0.77
N PHE A 196 -2.50 -9.13 0.21
CA PHE A 196 -3.82 -8.58 0.43
C PHE A 196 -4.10 -8.39 1.91
N SER A 197 -5.00 -7.45 2.18
CA SER A 197 -5.59 -7.22 3.49
C SER A 197 -7.10 -7.12 3.31
N LEU A 198 -7.83 -7.99 4.00
CA LEU A 198 -9.28 -8.03 4.06
C LEU A 198 -9.71 -7.77 5.51
N PRO A 199 -9.92 -6.50 5.88
CA PRO A 199 -10.48 -6.16 7.17
C PRO A 199 -11.91 -6.69 7.32
N PHE A 200 -12.29 -7.09 8.54
CA PHE A 200 -13.68 -7.42 8.87
C PHE A 200 -14.47 -6.21 9.38
N ASP A 201 -13.81 -5.06 9.51
CA ASP A 201 -14.42 -3.78 9.87
C ASP A 201 -14.76 -2.94 8.61
N ALA A 202 -15.02 -1.64 8.80
CA ALA A 202 -15.34 -0.73 7.71
C ALA A 202 -14.10 -0.20 6.96
N LYS A 203 -12.87 -0.62 7.32
CA LYS A 203 -11.67 -0.22 6.58
C LYS A 203 -11.65 -0.94 5.24
N PRO A 204 -11.26 -0.28 4.15
CA PRO A 204 -11.55 -0.88 2.87
C PRO A 204 -10.46 -1.88 2.47
N ALA A 205 -10.87 -3.02 1.93
CA ALA A 205 -9.97 -4.11 1.53
C ALA A 205 -8.92 -3.65 0.51
N GLU A 206 -7.76 -4.30 0.51
CA GLU A 206 -6.60 -3.90 -0.29
C GLU A 206 -5.85 -5.09 -0.86
N VAL A 207 -5.34 -4.92 -2.08
CA VAL A 207 -4.36 -5.79 -2.72
C VAL A 207 -3.16 -4.94 -3.10
N ARG A 208 -1.95 -5.41 -2.79
CA ARG A 208 -0.69 -4.78 -3.14
C ARG A 208 0.11 -5.71 -4.04
N PHE A 209 0.77 -5.14 -5.05
CA PHE A 209 1.78 -5.81 -5.85
C PHE A 209 3.05 -4.95 -5.88
N ASN A 210 4.22 -5.59 -5.91
CA ASN A 210 5.49 -4.90 -6.11
C ASN A 210 6.48 -5.71 -6.94
N PHE A 211 7.31 -4.99 -7.70
CA PHE A 211 8.50 -5.47 -8.37
C PHE A 211 9.70 -4.74 -7.80
N ALA A 212 10.60 -5.49 -7.16
CA ALA A 212 11.57 -4.98 -6.20
C ALA A 212 10.90 -4.20 -5.06
N GLU A 213 11.70 -3.78 -4.07
CA GLU A 213 11.22 -2.96 -2.96
C GLU A 213 11.97 -1.63 -2.93
N ARG A 214 11.35 -0.57 -2.41
CA ARG A 214 12.04 0.73 -2.26
C ARG A 214 13.37 0.60 -1.50
N GLN A 215 13.39 -0.22 -0.45
CA GLN A 215 14.57 -0.45 0.39
C GLN A 215 15.60 -1.36 -0.29
N ARG A 216 15.21 -2.05 -1.36
CA ARG A 216 16.07 -2.96 -2.12
C ARG A 216 15.64 -2.95 -3.60
N PRO A 217 15.95 -1.88 -4.34
CA PRO A 217 15.61 -1.79 -5.75
C PRO A 217 16.35 -2.85 -6.56
N PHE A 218 15.76 -3.29 -7.67
CA PHE A 218 16.48 -4.14 -8.64
C PHE A 218 17.66 -3.35 -9.20
N SER A 219 18.72 -4.03 -9.63
CA SER A 219 19.83 -3.40 -10.32
C SER A 219 20.15 -4.14 -11.62
N LEU A 220 20.37 -3.38 -12.68
CA LEU A 220 20.83 -3.85 -13.97
C LEU A 220 22.11 -3.10 -14.34
N THR A 221 23.20 -3.83 -14.55
CA THR A 221 24.50 -3.27 -14.92
C THR A 221 25.01 -3.94 -16.18
N VAL A 222 25.50 -3.14 -17.13
CA VAL A 222 26.17 -3.54 -18.36
C VAL A 222 27.45 -2.71 -18.50
N SER A 223 28.59 -3.33 -18.24
CA SER A 223 29.90 -2.69 -18.18
C SER A 223 29.92 -1.58 -17.14
N LEU A 224 30.20 -0.35 -17.55
CA LEU A 224 30.18 0.85 -16.71
C LEU A 224 28.79 1.46 -16.56
N LEU A 225 27.81 1.06 -17.38
CA LEU A 225 26.45 1.60 -17.36
C LEU A 225 25.60 0.77 -16.42
N GLY A 226 24.97 1.40 -15.45
CA GLY A 226 24.14 0.75 -14.45
C GLY A 226 22.82 1.47 -14.28
N GLY A 227 21.90 0.82 -13.60
CA GLY A 227 20.64 1.40 -13.23
C GLY A 227 19.87 0.47 -12.32
N GLY A 228 18.66 0.87 -11.99
CA GLY A 228 17.83 0.12 -11.08
C GLY A 228 16.51 0.80 -10.83
N GLY A 229 15.73 0.22 -9.96
CA GLY A 229 14.45 0.80 -9.61
C GLY A 229 13.57 -0.14 -8.83
N PHE A 230 12.32 0.27 -8.66
CA PHE A 230 11.27 -0.57 -8.12
C PHE A 230 9.92 -0.03 -8.58
N PHE A 231 8.90 -0.85 -8.43
CA PHE A 231 7.52 -0.49 -8.68
C PHE A 231 6.61 -1.13 -7.64
N ALA A 232 5.62 -0.40 -7.15
CA ALA A 232 4.57 -0.91 -6.28
C ALA A 232 3.23 -0.26 -6.63
N ILE A 233 2.16 -1.04 -6.49
CA ILE A 233 0.79 -0.59 -6.68
C ILE A 233 -0.11 -1.20 -5.60
N GLY A 234 -0.96 -0.36 -5.00
CA GLY A 234 -2.02 -0.75 -4.07
C GLY A 234 -3.39 -0.45 -4.67
N VAL A 235 -4.29 -1.43 -4.66
CA VAL A 235 -5.65 -1.34 -5.16
C VAL A 235 -6.62 -1.70 -4.04
N GLY A 236 -7.63 -0.86 -3.82
CA GLY A 236 -8.69 -1.09 -2.84
C GLY A 236 -10.09 -0.95 -3.43
N THR A 237 -11.11 -1.02 -2.56
CA THR A 237 -12.53 -1.04 -2.98
C THR A 237 -12.97 0.21 -3.75
N GLU A 238 -12.24 1.30 -3.58
CA GLU A 238 -12.44 2.58 -4.21
C GLU A 238 -11.54 2.81 -5.45
N GLY A 239 -10.81 1.78 -5.88
CA GLY A 239 -9.87 1.83 -7.00
C GLY A 239 -8.41 1.87 -6.55
N VAL A 240 -7.52 2.41 -7.39
CA VAL A 240 -6.10 2.52 -7.07
C VAL A 240 -5.91 3.47 -5.87
N ARG A 241 -5.14 3.03 -4.87
CA ARG A 241 -4.82 3.79 -3.65
C ARG A 241 -3.44 4.40 -3.66
N GLU A 242 -2.49 3.63 -4.16
CA GLU A 242 -1.07 3.96 -4.14
C GLU A 242 -0.43 3.47 -5.43
N ILE A 243 0.39 4.30 -6.05
CA ILE A 243 1.37 3.90 -7.06
C ILE A 243 2.70 4.50 -6.63
N GLU A 244 3.72 3.68 -6.54
CA GLU A 244 5.06 4.13 -6.16
C GLU A 244 6.08 3.50 -7.09
N ALA A 245 6.93 4.31 -7.69
CA ALA A 245 7.94 3.82 -8.62
C ALA A 245 9.19 4.69 -8.56
N ALA A 246 10.34 4.05 -8.73
CA ALA A 246 11.59 4.75 -8.99
C ALA A 246 12.33 4.05 -10.13
N LEU A 247 12.98 4.85 -10.97
CA LEU A 247 13.92 4.38 -11.97
C LEU A 247 15.17 5.24 -11.89
N GLU A 248 16.32 4.59 -11.81
CA GLU A 248 17.63 5.20 -11.79
C GLU A 248 18.48 4.61 -12.91
N PHE A 249 19.29 5.44 -13.54
CA PHE A 249 20.29 5.05 -14.51
C PHE A 249 21.54 5.88 -14.30
N GLY A 250 22.70 5.33 -14.63
CA GLY A 250 23.96 5.97 -14.33
C GLY A 250 25.14 5.24 -14.94
N ALA A 251 26.31 5.75 -14.63
CA ALA A 251 27.57 5.14 -14.97
C ALA A 251 28.54 5.26 -13.81
N ALA A 252 29.34 4.22 -13.60
CA ALA A 252 30.44 4.26 -12.65
C ALA A 252 31.70 3.67 -13.28
N LEU A 253 32.83 4.32 -13.05
CA LEU A 253 34.15 3.87 -13.48
C LEU A 253 35.11 3.98 -12.29
N SER A 254 35.91 2.96 -12.07
CA SER A 254 37.02 3.00 -11.11
C SER A 254 38.31 2.55 -11.77
N ILE A 255 39.42 3.09 -11.28
CA ILE A 255 40.78 2.75 -11.70
C ILE A 255 41.68 2.61 -10.48
N ASP A 256 42.55 1.62 -10.49
CA ASP A 256 43.59 1.43 -9.49
C ASP A 256 44.93 1.17 -10.20
N LEU A 257 45.90 2.05 -9.96
CA LEU A 257 47.25 2.01 -10.51
C LEU A 257 48.29 1.59 -9.44
N GLY A 258 47.84 1.12 -8.27
CA GLY A 258 48.65 0.71 -7.12
C GLY A 258 49.16 1.87 -6.27
N VAL A 259 49.68 2.93 -6.90
CA VAL A 259 50.13 4.16 -6.19
C VAL A 259 49.02 5.21 -6.08
N ALA A 260 48.01 5.13 -6.93
CA ALA A 260 46.85 5.99 -6.93
C ALA A 260 45.62 5.21 -7.43
N SER A 261 44.50 5.41 -6.78
CA SER A 261 43.21 4.83 -7.14
C SER A 261 42.15 5.92 -7.13
N GLY A 262 41.15 5.81 -8.00
CA GLY A 262 40.05 6.75 -8.02
C GLY A 262 38.80 6.16 -8.66
N SER A 263 37.66 6.71 -8.31
CA SER A 263 36.38 6.33 -8.87
C SER A 263 35.55 7.56 -9.21
N VAL A 264 34.71 7.44 -10.23
CA VAL A 264 33.71 8.45 -10.58
C VAL A 264 32.40 7.74 -10.86
N GLU A 265 31.30 8.29 -10.34
CA GLU A 265 29.96 7.87 -10.66
C GLU A 265 29.05 9.06 -10.98
N ILE A 266 28.15 8.85 -11.93
CA ILE A 266 27.03 9.72 -12.23
C ILE A 266 25.76 8.88 -12.23
N LYS A 267 24.76 9.28 -11.46
CA LYS A 267 23.45 8.64 -11.37
C LYS A 267 22.38 9.69 -11.58
N ALA A 268 21.37 9.36 -12.36
CA ALA A 268 20.18 10.17 -12.54
C ALA A 268 18.95 9.29 -12.35
N GLY A 269 17.95 9.80 -11.65
CA GLY A 269 16.76 9.04 -11.35
C GLY A 269 15.51 9.89 -11.31
N VAL A 270 14.39 9.21 -11.50
CA VAL A 270 13.05 9.76 -11.31
C VAL A 270 12.34 8.89 -10.29
N TYR A 271 11.72 9.53 -9.31
CA TYR A 271 10.88 8.94 -8.31
C TYR A 271 9.47 9.52 -8.45
N PHE A 272 8.47 8.65 -8.42
CA PHE A 272 7.06 8.99 -8.52
C PHE A 272 6.27 8.28 -7.42
N HIS A 273 5.45 9.02 -6.71
CA HIS A 273 4.57 8.49 -5.69
C HIS A 273 3.22 9.18 -5.75
N TRP A 274 2.19 8.39 -6.01
CA TRP A 274 0.82 8.86 -6.06
C TRP A 274 0.01 8.17 -4.99
N MET A 275 -0.71 8.96 -4.22
CA MET A 275 -1.79 8.56 -3.32
C MET A 275 -3.03 9.41 -3.61
N GLN A 276 -4.21 8.99 -3.16
CA GLN A 276 -5.47 9.71 -3.43
C GLN A 276 -5.46 11.23 -3.12
N LYS A 277 -4.65 11.67 -2.16
CA LYS A 277 -4.56 13.09 -1.74
C LYS A 277 -3.17 13.70 -1.87
N SER A 278 -2.20 12.93 -2.35
CA SER A 278 -0.80 13.34 -2.45
C SER A 278 -0.18 12.87 -3.74
N VAL A 279 0.56 13.74 -4.43
CA VAL A 279 1.36 13.38 -5.59
C VAL A 279 2.75 13.95 -5.40
N GLU A 280 3.74 13.09 -5.42
CA GLU A 280 5.15 13.42 -5.37
C GLU A 280 5.83 12.98 -6.67
N LEU A 281 6.59 13.88 -7.26
CA LEU A 281 7.45 13.60 -8.40
C LEU A 281 8.80 14.25 -8.13
N ALA A 282 9.86 13.47 -8.09
CA ALA A 282 11.21 13.97 -7.90
C ALA A 282 12.12 13.46 -9.02
N GLY A 283 12.88 14.37 -9.63
CA GLY A 283 14.03 14.05 -10.45
C GLY A 283 15.30 14.39 -9.68
N TYR A 284 16.31 13.53 -9.74
CA TYR A 284 17.60 13.82 -9.12
C TYR A 284 18.76 13.42 -10.02
N VAL A 285 19.88 14.11 -9.85
CA VAL A 285 21.17 13.80 -10.44
C VAL A 285 22.21 13.82 -9.32
N ARG A 286 22.97 12.74 -9.22
CA ARG A 286 24.07 12.57 -8.29
C ARG A 286 25.35 12.41 -9.09
N LEU A 287 26.37 13.17 -8.73
CA LEU A 287 27.74 12.89 -9.16
C LEU A 287 28.59 12.67 -7.91
N HIS A 288 29.43 11.66 -7.95
CA HIS A 288 30.42 11.43 -6.91
C HIS A 288 31.74 11.08 -7.58
N GLY A 289 32.83 11.58 -7.04
CA GLY A 289 34.16 11.21 -7.48
C GLY A 289 35.13 11.25 -6.32
N GLU A 290 36.05 10.30 -6.29
CA GLU A 290 37.09 10.22 -5.28
C GLU A 290 38.43 9.84 -5.90
N LEU A 291 39.49 10.31 -5.27
CA LEU A 291 40.87 10.01 -5.61
C LEU A 291 41.64 9.77 -4.31
N SER A 292 42.43 8.71 -4.28
CA SER A 292 43.35 8.38 -3.19
C SER A 292 44.75 8.11 -3.74
N VAL A 293 45.77 8.68 -3.11
CA VAL A 293 47.18 8.51 -3.47
C VAL A 293 47.93 7.95 -2.27
N LEU A 294 48.45 6.73 -2.40
CA LEU A 294 49.21 5.99 -1.37
C LEU A 294 48.47 5.84 -0.02
N GLY A 295 47.17 6.11 0.04
CA GLY A 295 46.41 6.22 1.30
C GLY A 295 46.85 7.39 2.19
N LEU A 296 47.68 8.31 1.68
CA LEU A 296 48.19 9.47 2.41
C LEU A 296 47.42 10.75 2.10
N ILE A 297 46.88 10.83 0.87
CA ILE A 297 46.11 11.98 0.38
C ILE A 297 44.84 11.43 -0.26
N SER A 298 43.68 11.89 0.20
CA SER A 298 42.39 11.64 -0.44
C SER A 298 41.68 12.95 -0.77
N ALA A 299 40.95 12.95 -1.87
CA ALA A 299 40.01 14.01 -2.21
C ALA A 299 38.72 13.39 -2.71
N SER A 300 37.58 13.86 -2.22
CA SER A 300 36.27 13.46 -2.70
C SER A 300 35.44 14.69 -3.08
N LEU A 301 34.58 14.53 -4.07
CA LEU A 301 33.60 15.50 -4.51
C LEU A 301 32.26 14.80 -4.64
N THR A 302 31.26 15.29 -3.93
CA THR A 302 29.88 14.82 -4.03
C THR A 302 28.98 15.97 -4.44
N PHE A 303 28.28 15.82 -5.56
CA PHE A 303 27.28 16.76 -6.04
C PHE A 303 25.92 16.08 -6.08
N ASN A 304 24.94 16.69 -5.43
CA ASN A 304 23.55 16.25 -5.42
C ASN A 304 22.69 17.38 -5.99
N LEU A 305 21.90 17.10 -7.02
CA LEU A 305 20.89 18.00 -7.55
C LEU A 305 19.54 17.27 -7.51
N GLN A 306 18.55 17.86 -6.87
CA GLN A 306 17.19 17.35 -6.82
C GLN A 306 16.21 18.44 -7.23
N LEU A 307 15.22 18.07 -8.03
CA LEU A 307 14.05 18.86 -8.33
C LEU A 307 12.82 18.03 -7.96
N ALA A 308 11.97 18.55 -7.10
CA ALA A 308 10.80 17.84 -6.62
C ALA A 308 9.54 18.70 -6.72
N TYR A 309 8.44 18.02 -7.02
CA TYR A 309 7.08 18.52 -7.00
C TYR A 309 6.30 17.70 -5.98
N LEU A 310 5.65 18.38 -5.05
CA LEU A 310 4.71 17.78 -4.12
C LEU A 310 3.38 18.51 -4.22
N LYS A 311 2.30 17.76 -4.41
CA LYS A 311 0.95 18.26 -4.28
C LYS A 311 0.24 17.50 -3.18
N GLU A 312 -0.12 18.17 -2.10
CA GLU A 312 -0.83 17.57 -0.98
C GLU A 312 -2.02 18.46 -0.57
N ASN A 313 -3.20 17.85 -0.39
CA ASN A 313 -4.42 18.54 0.06
C ASN A 313 -4.78 19.81 -0.76
N GLY A 314 -4.46 19.81 -2.06
CA GLY A 314 -4.75 20.94 -2.97
C GLY A 314 -3.66 22.00 -3.04
N HIS A 315 -2.65 21.96 -2.15
CA HIS A 315 -1.48 22.81 -2.21
C HIS A 315 -0.39 22.11 -3.00
N SER A 316 0.23 22.82 -3.96
CA SER A 316 1.41 22.33 -4.65
C SER A 316 2.63 23.16 -4.29
N VAL A 317 3.78 22.51 -4.18
CA VAL A 317 5.08 23.12 -4.03
C VAL A 317 6.06 22.46 -4.98
N VAL A 318 6.91 23.27 -5.60
CA VAL A 318 8.07 22.81 -6.36
C VAL A 318 9.30 23.31 -5.63
N TRP A 319 10.28 22.45 -5.37
CA TRP A 319 11.56 22.89 -4.86
C TRP A 319 12.71 22.23 -5.60
N GLY A 320 13.79 22.99 -5.73
CA GLY A 320 15.08 22.52 -6.20
C GLY A 320 16.11 22.66 -5.10
N GLU A 321 16.93 21.65 -4.92
CA GLU A 321 18.06 21.66 -3.98
C GLU A 321 19.30 21.14 -4.70
N ALA A 322 20.39 21.89 -4.58
CA ALA A 322 21.70 21.53 -5.10
C ALA A 322 22.73 21.63 -3.97
N THR A 323 23.46 20.55 -3.71
CA THR A 323 24.49 20.47 -2.67
C THR A 323 25.77 19.95 -3.28
N LEU A 324 26.86 20.71 -3.11
CA LEU A 324 28.22 20.35 -3.46
C LEU A 324 29.04 20.21 -2.18
N GLU A 325 29.62 19.05 -1.98
CA GLU A 325 30.50 18.75 -0.87
C GLU A 325 31.87 18.33 -1.40
N ILE A 326 32.91 18.96 -0.88
CA ILE A 326 34.30 18.68 -1.22
C ILE A 326 35.02 18.33 0.07
N GLU A 327 35.64 17.16 0.10
CA GLU A 327 36.43 16.68 1.24
C GLU A 327 37.87 16.42 0.77
N ILE A 328 38.85 16.85 1.57
CA ILE A 328 40.27 16.64 1.33
C ILE A 328 40.90 16.15 2.63
N ASP A 329 41.49 14.96 2.59
CA ASP A 329 42.29 14.44 3.69
C ASP A 329 43.78 14.40 3.31
N ILE A 330 44.61 14.83 4.26
CA ILE A 330 46.07 14.78 4.17
C ILE A 330 46.60 14.21 5.48
N LEU A 331 47.07 12.96 5.44
CA LEU A 331 47.59 12.19 6.57
C LEU A 331 46.57 12.04 7.72
N PHE A 332 46.58 12.96 8.67
CA PHE A 332 45.73 12.96 9.88
C PHE A 332 44.82 14.20 9.93
N LEU A 333 44.85 15.03 8.89
CA LEU A 333 44.07 16.26 8.77
C LEU A 333 42.98 16.07 7.72
N SER A 334 41.75 16.46 8.04
CA SER A 334 40.59 16.40 7.15
C SER A 334 39.97 17.78 7.04
N PHE A 335 39.67 18.21 5.81
CA PHE A 335 39.01 19.48 5.51
C PHE A 335 37.79 19.20 4.64
N SER A 336 36.61 19.61 5.09
CA SER A 336 35.37 19.53 4.30
C SER A 336 34.77 20.91 4.09
N VAL A 337 34.34 21.19 2.86
CA VAL A 337 33.59 22.38 2.46
C VAL A 337 32.30 21.92 1.79
N SER A 338 31.16 22.34 2.32
CA SER A 338 29.84 22.07 1.76
C SER A 338 29.15 23.37 1.40
N VAL A 339 28.64 23.44 0.17
CA VAL A 339 27.84 24.56 -0.34
C VAL A 339 26.50 24.01 -0.81
N SER A 340 25.41 24.54 -0.28
CA SER A 340 24.05 24.18 -0.68
C SER A 340 23.29 25.40 -1.19
N CYS A 341 22.45 25.17 -2.18
CA CYS A 341 21.50 26.14 -2.70
C CYS A 341 20.14 25.46 -2.76
N ARG A 342 19.14 26.07 -2.12
CA ARG A 342 17.76 25.59 -2.17
C ARG A 342 16.85 26.72 -2.62
N ARG A 343 15.95 26.42 -3.54
CA ARG A 343 14.91 27.33 -4.01
C ARG A 343 13.57 26.62 -4.02
N GLU A 344 12.55 27.29 -3.50
CA GLU A 344 11.20 26.76 -3.35
C GLU A 344 10.20 27.71 -4.00
N PHE A 345 9.19 27.14 -4.64
CA PHE A 345 8.10 27.83 -5.31
C PHE A 345 6.77 27.21 -4.84
N GLY A 346 5.98 27.98 -4.10
CA GLY A 346 4.60 27.64 -3.80
C GLY A 346 3.71 27.81 -5.05
N GLY A 347 2.72 26.92 -5.20
CA GLY A 347 1.67 27.00 -6.21
C GLY A 347 0.27 27.09 -5.59
N SER A 348 0.12 27.88 -4.53
CA SER A 348 -1.16 28.17 -3.86
C SER A 348 -1.84 29.40 -4.47
N ASP A 349 -3.17 29.52 -4.31
CA ASP A 349 -3.97 30.68 -4.77
C ASP A 349 -3.52 32.03 -4.17
N SER A 350 -2.63 32.00 -3.16
CA SER A 350 -2.08 33.17 -2.47
C SER A 350 -0.66 33.52 -2.91
N ASP A 351 -0.05 32.73 -3.79
CA ASP A 351 1.29 33.04 -4.30
C ASP A 351 1.21 34.21 -5.30
N PRO A 352 2.09 35.22 -5.18
CA PRO A 352 2.09 36.36 -6.08
C PRO A 352 2.30 35.87 -7.51
N LYS A 353 1.34 36.18 -8.38
CA LYS A 353 1.42 35.89 -9.80
C LYS A 353 2.62 36.63 -10.38
N PHE A 354 3.11 36.16 -11.53
CA PHE A 354 4.12 36.92 -12.27
C PHE A 354 3.69 38.38 -12.51
N LEU A 355 2.39 38.62 -12.70
CA LEU A 355 1.80 39.96 -12.80
C LEU A 355 1.80 40.75 -11.48
N ASP A 356 1.85 40.10 -10.32
CA ASP A 356 1.98 40.79 -9.03
C ASP A 356 3.44 41.22 -8.78
N LEU A 357 4.40 40.51 -9.38
CA LEU A 357 5.84 40.83 -9.34
C LEU A 357 6.27 41.80 -10.45
N ILE A 358 5.68 41.68 -11.64
CA ILE A 358 5.92 42.50 -12.83
C ILE A 358 4.57 43.09 -13.28
N PRO A 359 4.06 44.13 -12.58
CA PRO A 359 2.74 44.68 -12.85
C PRO A 359 2.66 45.48 -14.15
N ASP A 360 3.80 45.92 -14.69
CA ASP A 360 3.87 46.77 -15.86
C ASP A 360 5.18 46.60 -16.65
N GLN A 361 5.18 47.11 -17.88
CA GLN A 361 6.32 47.03 -18.81
C GLN A 361 7.57 47.78 -18.31
N LEU A 362 7.40 48.84 -17.51
CA LEU A 362 8.51 49.62 -16.99
C LEU A 362 9.26 48.82 -15.91
N THR A 363 8.53 48.12 -15.04
CA THR A 363 9.09 47.20 -14.03
C THR A 363 9.88 46.06 -14.69
N TRP A 364 9.36 45.48 -15.77
CA TRP A 364 10.09 44.49 -16.58
C TRP A 364 11.38 45.04 -17.18
N THR A 365 11.32 46.23 -17.77
CA THR A 365 12.47 46.88 -18.41
C THR A 365 13.57 47.16 -17.38
N ASN A 366 13.22 47.71 -16.22
CA ASN A 366 14.16 47.96 -15.12
C ASN A 366 14.81 46.68 -14.59
N TYR A 367 14.04 45.58 -14.47
CA TYR A 367 14.58 44.28 -14.10
C TYR A 367 15.61 43.79 -15.12
N CYS A 368 15.29 43.81 -16.41
CA CYS A 368 16.22 43.42 -17.47
C CYS A 368 17.49 44.28 -17.49
N GLU A 369 17.37 45.60 -17.29
CA GLU A 369 18.52 46.52 -17.25
C GLU A 369 19.43 46.26 -16.05
N ALA A 370 18.89 45.85 -14.90
CA ALA A 370 19.69 45.53 -13.71
C ALA A 370 20.66 44.36 -13.92
N PHE A 371 20.30 43.38 -14.77
CA PHE A 371 21.18 42.26 -15.13
C PHE A 371 22.00 42.52 -16.40
N ALA A 372 21.69 43.58 -17.16
CA ALA A 372 22.46 43.96 -18.35
C ALA A 372 23.81 44.62 -17.99
N ALA A 373 23.96 45.15 -16.77
CA ALA A 373 25.19 45.79 -16.30
C ALA A 373 26.27 44.78 -15.82
N GLU A 374 25.93 43.49 -15.66
CA GLU A 374 26.87 42.44 -15.24
C GLU A 374 27.48 41.64 -16.42
N ALA A 375 27.25 42.06 -17.67
CA ALA A 375 27.79 41.43 -18.89
C ALA A 375 28.94 42.21 -19.53
#